data_AF-A0A146LMX8-F1
#
_entry.id   AF-A0A146LMX8-F1
#
_cell.length_a   1.000
_cell.length_b   1.000
_cell.length_c   1.000
_cell.angle_alpha   90.00
_cell.angle_beta   90.00
_cell.angle_gamma   90.00
#
_symmetry.space_group_name_H-M   'P 1'
#
loop_
_entity.id
_entity.type
_entity.pdbx_description
1 polymer ?
#
loop_
_entity_poly.entity_id
_entity_poly.type
_entity_poly.pdbx_seq_one_letter_code
_entity_poly.pdbx_strand_id
1 'polypeptide(L)'
;MDRSRTKDGESGDGSFREIFTCESGIENLQMSEELKQKLSRLCAKVDKTFRLSPSQRLKVMQFSEHIEEANLIEKCKVPLGIWRAHDSHKFNFSAFTSVECETIKENYKRFCKEFGFDPKRDINIFLPSTHATHNGIDALKKKDLQVFYFYISRNMPDRAPRSIYTKFVKIFYAYRTGP
;
A
#
# COMPACT_ATOMS: atom_id res chain seq x y z
N MET A 1 -53.26 -14.17 -6.68
CA MET A 1 -52.17 -13.98 -5.71
C MET A 1 -51.12 -13.11 -6.36
N ASP A 2 -50.86 -12.00 -5.71
CA ASP A 2 -49.97 -10.91 -6.10
C ASP A 2 -48.63 -11.07 -5.35
N ARG A 3 -47.51 -10.84 -6.05
CA ARG A 3 -46.31 -10.10 -5.60
C ARG A 3 -45.08 -10.43 -6.44
N SER A 4 -44.82 -9.51 -7.36
CA SER A 4 -43.52 -9.17 -7.94
C SER A 4 -42.44 -8.94 -6.86
N ARG A 5 -41.20 -9.33 -7.16
CA ARG A 5 -40.01 -8.71 -6.55
C ARG A 5 -38.81 -8.81 -7.49
N THR A 6 -38.56 -7.71 -8.19
CA THR A 6 -37.24 -7.28 -8.69
C THR A 6 -36.30 -6.98 -7.53
N LYS A 7 -35.02 -7.31 -7.68
CA LYS A 7 -33.80 -6.66 -7.13
C LYS A 7 -32.64 -7.18 -7.97
N ASP A 8 -32.10 -6.43 -8.93
CA ASP A 8 -31.24 -5.24 -8.81
C ASP A 8 -30.18 -5.39 -7.72
N GLY A 9 -28.94 -5.50 -8.20
CA GLY A 9 -27.72 -5.59 -7.42
C GLY A 9 -26.51 -5.76 -8.32
N GLU A 10 -26.46 -5.05 -9.45
CA GLU A 10 -25.18 -4.73 -10.11
C GLU A 10 -24.37 -3.95 -9.07
N SER A 11 -23.48 -4.66 -8.35
CA SER A 11 -22.51 -4.03 -7.48
C SER A 11 -21.55 -3.29 -8.40
N GLY A 12 -21.78 -1.98 -8.53
CA GLY A 12 -21.04 -1.10 -9.41
C GLY A 12 -19.56 -1.39 -9.35
N ASP A 13 -19.01 -1.68 -10.53
CA ASP A 13 -17.62 -1.50 -10.86
C ASP A 13 -17.32 0.00 -10.80
N GLY A 14 -17.36 0.53 -9.57
CA GLY A 14 -17.00 1.87 -9.22
C GLY A 14 -15.49 1.94 -9.29
N SER A 15 -14.98 1.98 -10.52
CA SER A 15 -13.62 2.37 -10.84
C SER A 15 -13.31 3.65 -10.07
N PHE A 16 -12.58 3.50 -8.95
CA PHE A 16 -12.04 4.58 -8.14
C PHE A 16 -10.98 5.42 -8.92
N ARG A 17 -10.90 5.26 -10.25
CA ARG A 17 -10.01 6.02 -11.14
C ARG A 17 -10.33 7.51 -11.18
N GLU A 18 -11.48 7.95 -10.69
CA GLU A 18 -11.88 9.36 -10.72
C GLU A 18 -11.79 10.10 -9.38
N ILE A 19 -11.14 9.55 -8.36
CA ILE A 19 -10.70 10.40 -7.21
C ILE A 19 -9.39 11.14 -7.58
N PHE A 20 -9.41 11.81 -8.74
CA PHE A 20 -8.46 12.84 -9.07
C PHE A 20 -8.85 14.08 -8.29
N THR A 21 -8.13 14.32 -7.19
CA THR A 21 -8.13 15.56 -6.40
C THR A 21 -9.52 16.12 -6.08
N CYS A 22 -10.04 15.78 -4.89
CA CYS A 22 -11.33 16.20 -4.33
C CYS A 22 -11.72 17.68 -4.59
N GLU A 23 -10.78 18.59 -4.81
CA GLU A 23 -11.03 20.02 -4.97
C GLU A 23 -11.49 20.44 -6.39
N SER A 24 -10.96 19.86 -7.48
CA SER A 24 -11.24 20.34 -8.85
C SER A 24 -12.62 19.94 -9.40
N GLY A 25 -13.24 18.90 -8.83
CA GLY A 25 -14.57 18.45 -9.25
C GLY A 25 -15.74 19.16 -8.55
N ILE A 26 -15.50 19.74 -7.36
CA ILE A 26 -16.57 20.31 -6.51
C ILE A 26 -17.16 21.58 -7.14
N GLU A 27 -16.34 22.38 -7.82
CA GLU A 27 -16.77 23.64 -8.44
C GLU A 27 -17.82 23.41 -9.53
N ASN A 28 -17.75 22.27 -10.22
CA ASN A 28 -18.64 21.88 -11.32
C ASN A 28 -19.96 21.25 -10.87
N LEU A 29 -20.16 21.02 -9.57
CA LEU A 29 -21.39 20.44 -9.04
C LEU A 29 -22.52 21.47 -9.02
N GLN A 30 -23.71 21.10 -9.51
CA GLN A 30 -24.92 21.93 -9.38
C GLN A 30 -25.47 21.88 -7.95
N MET A 31 -24.89 22.70 -7.08
CA MET A 31 -25.28 22.85 -5.66
C MET A 31 -24.95 24.25 -5.16
N SER A 32 -25.53 24.64 -4.01
CA SER A 32 -25.29 25.97 -3.42
C SER A 32 -23.82 26.15 -3.00
N GLU A 33 -23.33 27.38 -3.02
CA GLU A 33 -21.96 27.68 -2.60
C GLU A 33 -21.69 27.30 -1.13
N GLU A 34 -22.70 27.39 -0.27
CA GLU A 34 -22.58 26.92 1.11
C GLU A 34 -22.36 25.41 1.20
N LEU A 35 -23.01 24.62 0.33
CA LEU A 35 -22.82 23.18 0.24
C LEU A 35 -21.45 22.82 -0.36
N LYS A 36 -21.00 23.53 -1.39
CA LYS A 36 -19.65 23.35 -1.97
C LYS A 36 -18.56 23.60 -0.92
N GLN A 37 -18.68 24.67 -0.13
CA GLN A 37 -17.73 24.95 0.96
C GLN A 37 -17.74 23.87 2.04
N LYS A 38 -18.92 23.36 2.43
CA LYS A 38 -19.02 22.24 3.39
C LYS A 38 -18.37 20.98 2.84
N LEU A 39 -18.59 20.66 1.56
CA LEU A 39 -18.03 19.49 0.89
C LEU A 39 -16.50 19.59 0.76
N SER A 40 -15.97 20.76 0.36
CA SER A 40 -14.52 21.01 0.30
C SER A 40 -13.86 20.84 1.68
N ARG A 41 -14.45 21.39 2.74
CA ARG A 41 -13.96 21.19 4.12
C ARG A 41 -14.01 19.73 4.56
N LEU A 42 -15.03 18.97 4.13
CA LEU A 42 -15.14 17.54 4.41
C LEU A 42 -14.06 16.75 3.66
N CYS A 43 -13.89 17.00 2.37
CA CYS A 43 -12.80 16.45 1.55
C CYS A 43 -11.43 16.74 2.19
N ALA A 44 -11.15 17.97 2.62
CA ALA A 44 -9.89 18.32 3.27
C ALA A 44 -9.71 17.60 4.63
N LYS A 45 -10.78 17.39 5.39
CA LYS A 45 -10.74 16.57 6.62
C LYS A 45 -10.46 15.11 6.31
N VAL A 46 -11.10 14.55 5.29
CA VAL A 46 -10.89 13.18 4.81
C VAL A 46 -9.47 13.02 4.26
N ASP A 47 -8.95 13.97 3.50
CA ASP A 47 -7.57 13.95 3.02
C ASP A 47 -6.55 14.02 4.16
N LYS A 48 -6.85 14.75 5.23
CA LYS A 48 -6.05 14.70 6.47
C LYS A 48 -6.12 13.35 7.19
N THR A 49 -7.16 12.55 6.97
CA THR A 49 -7.21 11.16 7.47
C THR A 49 -6.35 10.21 6.65
N PHE A 50 -6.04 10.56 5.39
CA PHE A 50 -5.14 9.79 4.56
C PHE A 50 -3.69 10.23 4.78
N ARG A 51 -2.84 9.28 5.20
CA ARG A 51 -1.38 9.49 5.37
C ARG A 51 -0.64 9.81 4.05
N LEU A 52 -1.28 9.49 2.93
CA LEU A 52 -0.68 9.61 1.60
C LEU A 52 -1.19 10.87 0.91
N SER A 53 -0.27 11.62 0.31
CA SER A 53 -0.64 12.69 -0.62
C SER A 53 -1.46 12.12 -1.81
N PRO A 54 -2.26 12.94 -2.51
CA PRO A 54 -2.92 12.52 -3.75
C PRO A 54 -1.98 11.83 -4.75
N SER A 55 -0.76 12.36 -4.91
CA SER A 55 0.25 11.77 -5.80
C SER A 55 0.68 10.35 -5.36
N GLN A 56 0.82 10.11 -4.06
CA GLN A 56 1.17 8.79 -3.52
C GLN A 56 0.02 7.80 -3.67
N ARG A 57 -1.23 8.25 -3.48
CA ARG A 57 -2.42 7.42 -3.72
C ARG A 57 -2.49 6.96 -5.17
N LEU A 58 -2.24 7.86 -6.13
CA LEU A 58 -2.17 7.51 -7.55
C LEU A 58 -1.09 6.47 -7.83
N LYS A 59 0.12 6.62 -7.26
CA LYS A 59 1.19 5.63 -7.42
C LYS A 59 0.83 4.27 -6.82
N VAL A 60 0.16 4.24 -5.67
CA VAL A 60 -0.34 2.98 -5.08
C VAL A 60 -1.33 2.32 -6.03
N MET A 61 -2.28 3.08 -6.59
CA MET A 61 -3.23 2.54 -7.56
C MET A 61 -2.54 1.97 -8.80
N GLN A 62 -1.60 2.71 -9.39
CA GLN A 62 -0.82 2.25 -10.55
C GLN A 62 -0.01 0.99 -10.23
N PHE A 63 0.55 0.90 -9.03
CA PHE A 63 1.24 -0.30 -8.57
C PHE A 63 0.30 -1.49 -8.42
N SER A 64 -0.87 -1.32 -7.81
CA SER A 64 -1.87 -2.39 -7.68
C SER A 64 -2.34 -2.87 -9.06
N GLU A 65 -2.63 -1.95 -9.99
CA GLU A 65 -3.03 -2.29 -11.37
C GLU A 65 -1.92 -3.08 -12.07
N HIS A 66 -0.67 -2.64 -11.98
CA HIS A 66 0.45 -3.35 -12.58
C HIS A 66 0.67 -4.75 -12.00
N ILE A 67 0.46 -4.94 -10.69
CA ILE A 67 0.52 -6.27 -10.06
C ILE A 67 -0.49 -7.22 -10.66
N GLU A 68 -1.71 -6.75 -10.91
CA GLU A 68 -2.80 -7.53 -11.49
C GLU A 68 -2.52 -7.83 -12.97
N GLU A 69 -2.21 -6.81 -13.78
CA GLU A 69 -1.92 -6.94 -15.21
C GLU A 69 -0.73 -7.85 -15.51
N ALA A 70 0.37 -7.69 -14.76
CA ALA A 70 1.57 -8.50 -14.94
C ALA A 70 1.48 -9.86 -14.21
N ASN A 71 0.37 -10.15 -13.53
CA ASN A 71 0.13 -11.35 -12.73
C ASN A 71 1.31 -11.64 -11.78
N LEU A 72 1.77 -10.59 -11.10
CA LEU A 72 2.98 -10.66 -10.27
C LEU A 72 2.77 -11.56 -9.05
N ILE A 73 1.53 -11.73 -8.58
CA ILE A 73 1.24 -12.62 -7.45
C ILE A 73 1.54 -14.09 -7.77
N GLU A 74 1.35 -14.55 -9.00
CA GLU A 74 1.70 -15.91 -9.39
C GLU A 74 3.19 -16.07 -9.69
N LYS A 75 3.81 -15.05 -10.30
CA LYS A 75 5.24 -15.03 -10.64
C LYS A 75 6.13 -14.92 -9.42
N CYS A 76 5.76 -14.03 -8.51
CA CYS A 76 6.31 -14.00 -7.17
C CYS A 76 5.71 -15.24 -6.52
N LYS A 77 6.41 -16.39 -6.59
CA LYS A 77 6.05 -17.62 -5.86
C LYS A 77 6.12 -17.32 -4.37
N VAL A 78 5.21 -16.51 -3.86
CA VAL A 78 5.05 -16.12 -2.46
C VAL A 78 4.03 -17.12 -1.95
N PRO A 79 4.44 -18.21 -1.29
CA PRO A 79 3.50 -19.09 -0.63
C PRO A 79 2.58 -18.22 0.21
N LEU A 80 1.28 -18.35 -0.05
CA LEU A 80 0.20 -17.79 0.74
C LEU A 80 0.34 -18.15 2.24
N GLY A 81 1.23 -19.10 2.57
CA GLY A 81 1.58 -19.59 3.90
C GLY A 81 3.02 -19.40 4.43
N ILE A 82 3.94 -18.58 3.87
CA ILE A 82 5.23 -18.29 4.60
C ILE A 82 5.01 -17.54 5.94
N TRP A 83 3.76 -17.30 6.30
CA TRP A 83 3.34 -16.70 7.55
C TRP A 83 3.18 -17.72 8.69
N ARG A 84 3.17 -19.03 8.41
CA ARG A 84 3.14 -20.08 9.45
C ARG A 84 4.05 -21.27 9.10
N ALA A 85 5.22 -21.27 9.72
CA ALA A 85 5.80 -22.39 10.47
C ALA A 85 6.07 -23.76 9.81
N HIS A 86 5.86 -23.98 8.51
CA HIS A 86 6.15 -25.32 7.95
C HIS A 86 7.65 -25.64 7.79
N ASP A 87 8.52 -24.63 7.78
CA ASP A 87 9.98 -24.80 7.59
C ASP A 87 10.81 -23.79 8.41
N SER A 88 10.31 -23.32 9.56
CA SER A 88 11.00 -22.28 10.35
C SER A 88 12.45 -22.63 10.68
N HIS A 89 12.75 -23.91 10.91
CA HIS A 89 14.09 -24.42 11.19
C HIS A 89 15.11 -24.19 10.05
N LYS A 90 14.66 -23.88 8.83
CA LYS A 90 15.53 -23.55 7.68
C LYS A 90 15.95 -22.08 7.63
N PHE A 91 15.30 -21.21 8.40
CA PHE A 91 15.59 -19.78 8.38
C PHE A 91 16.56 -19.37 9.48
N ASN A 92 17.49 -18.50 9.13
CA ASN A 92 18.38 -17.85 10.06
C ASN A 92 17.63 -16.72 10.81
N PHE A 93 17.54 -16.85 12.14
CA PHE A 93 16.94 -15.84 13.03
C PHE A 93 17.96 -15.03 13.83
N SER A 94 19.25 -15.15 13.52
CA SER A 94 20.31 -14.36 14.18
C SER A 94 20.15 -12.85 13.90
N ALA A 95 20.97 -12.02 14.54
CA ALA A 95 21.00 -10.59 14.23
C ALA A 95 21.31 -10.34 12.74
N PHE A 96 20.67 -9.32 12.16
CA PHE A 96 20.97 -8.88 10.80
C PHE A 96 22.36 -8.22 10.77
N THR A 97 23.21 -8.69 9.88
CA THR A 97 24.52 -8.13 9.58
C THR A 97 24.41 -6.79 8.84
N SER A 98 25.51 -6.04 8.77
CA SER A 98 25.59 -4.81 7.98
C SER A 98 25.32 -5.08 6.49
N VAL A 99 25.87 -6.16 5.94
CA VAL A 99 25.68 -6.58 4.54
C VAL A 99 24.20 -6.82 4.25
N GLU A 100 23.50 -7.57 5.10
CA GLU A 100 22.06 -7.80 4.93
C GLU A 100 21.24 -6.49 5.02
N CYS A 101 21.65 -5.55 5.88
CA CYS A 101 21.00 -4.24 5.95
C CYS A 101 21.19 -3.43 4.67
N GLU A 102 22.39 -3.44 4.06
CA GLU A 102 22.63 -2.79 2.78
C GLU A 102 21.87 -3.48 1.64
N THR A 103 21.81 -4.82 1.62
CA THR A 103 21.00 -5.58 0.66
C THR A 103 19.52 -5.18 0.71
N ILE A 104 18.95 -4.98 1.91
CA ILE A 104 17.57 -4.50 2.06
C ILE A 104 17.40 -3.11 1.42
N LYS A 105 18.34 -2.18 1.67
CA LYS A 105 18.29 -0.82 1.10
C LYS A 105 18.42 -0.85 -0.42
N GLU A 106 19.30 -1.68 -0.97
CA GLU A 106 19.48 -1.85 -2.41
C GLU A 106 18.24 -2.46 -3.06
N ASN A 107 17.66 -3.50 -2.47
CA ASN A 107 16.43 -4.10 -2.98
C ASN A 107 15.28 -3.10 -2.98
N TYR A 108 15.15 -2.29 -1.93
CA TYR A 108 14.16 -1.21 -1.89
C TYR A 108 14.38 -0.17 -2.99
N LYS A 109 15.62 0.29 -3.20
CA LYS A 109 15.94 1.22 -4.31
C LYS A 109 15.61 0.63 -5.68
N ARG A 110 15.92 -0.66 -5.89
CA ARG A 110 15.59 -1.37 -7.14
C ARG A 110 14.08 -1.47 -7.34
N PHE A 111 13.34 -1.86 -6.30
CA PHE A 111 11.88 -1.88 -6.30
C PHE A 111 11.31 -0.50 -6.65
N CYS A 112 11.80 0.56 -6.02
CA CYS A 112 11.36 1.92 -6.31
C CYS A 112 11.60 2.31 -7.78
N LYS A 113 12.76 1.98 -8.32
CA LYS A 113 13.08 2.22 -9.74
C LYS A 113 12.14 1.43 -10.66
N GLU A 114 11.85 0.18 -10.34
CA GLU A 114 11.02 -0.71 -11.16
C GLU A 114 9.57 -0.25 -11.22
N PHE A 115 9.00 0.20 -10.10
CA PHE A 115 7.59 0.59 -10.01
C PHE A 115 7.35 2.11 -9.95
N GLY A 116 8.36 2.93 -10.28
CA GLY A 116 8.22 4.39 -10.39
C GLY A 116 8.03 5.15 -9.06
N PHE A 117 8.47 4.58 -7.94
CA PHE A 117 8.46 5.24 -6.64
C PHE A 117 9.74 6.05 -6.40
N ASP A 118 9.61 7.14 -5.64
CA ASP A 118 10.75 7.87 -5.08
C ASP A 118 11.12 7.25 -3.72
N PRO A 119 12.35 6.75 -3.54
CA PRO A 119 12.73 6.01 -2.33
C PRO A 119 12.76 6.87 -1.06
N LYS A 120 12.77 8.20 -1.17
CA LYS A 120 12.73 9.10 -0.01
C LYS A 120 11.32 9.63 0.24
N ARG A 121 10.63 10.06 -0.81
CA ARG A 121 9.31 10.69 -0.70
C ARG A 121 8.20 9.67 -0.48
N ASP A 122 8.33 8.48 -1.05
CA ASP A 122 7.26 7.47 -1.05
C ASP A 122 7.46 6.39 0.03
N ILE A 123 8.47 6.52 0.89
CA ILE A 123 8.78 5.54 1.94
C ILE A 123 7.59 5.29 2.88
N ASN A 124 6.77 6.31 3.12
CA ASN A 124 5.59 6.21 3.97
C ASN A 124 4.53 5.22 3.48
N ILE A 125 4.49 4.93 2.18
CA ILE A 125 3.58 3.93 1.59
C ILE A 125 3.92 2.52 2.13
N PHE A 126 5.20 2.25 2.36
CA PHE A 126 5.72 0.93 2.70
C PHE A 126 5.98 0.72 4.19
N LEU A 127 5.72 1.72 5.02
CA LEU A 127 5.89 1.65 6.46
C LEU A 127 4.54 1.49 7.16
N PRO A 128 4.43 0.66 8.21
CA PRO A 128 3.18 0.47 8.93
C PRO A 128 2.67 1.76 9.58
N SER A 129 1.36 1.87 9.76
CA SER A 129 0.77 2.95 10.54
C SER A 129 1.26 2.91 12.01
N THR A 130 1.65 4.06 12.55
CA THR A 130 2.03 4.22 13.97
C THR A 130 0.82 4.15 14.91
N HIS A 131 -0.40 4.35 14.38
CA HIS A 131 -1.67 4.31 15.11
C HIS A 131 -2.47 3.03 14.82
N ALA A 132 -1.79 1.95 14.44
CA ALA A 132 -2.40 0.66 14.09
C ALA A 132 -3.24 0.00 15.21
N THR A 133 -3.38 0.65 16.38
CA THR A 133 -4.26 0.20 17.46
C THR A 133 -5.70 0.69 17.34
N HIS A 134 -6.02 1.77 16.60
CA HIS A 134 -7.41 2.27 16.53
C HIS A 134 -7.76 2.98 15.21
N ASN A 135 -7.82 2.27 14.06
CA ASN A 135 -8.34 2.73 12.74
C ASN A 135 -7.30 3.16 11.68
N GLY A 136 -6.00 2.95 11.89
CA GLY A 136 -5.00 3.20 10.86
C GLY A 136 -5.09 2.19 9.71
N ILE A 137 -5.42 2.64 8.50
CA ILE A 137 -5.43 1.81 7.29
C ILE A 137 -4.03 1.86 6.66
N ASP A 138 -3.39 0.70 6.52
CA ASP A 138 -2.13 0.61 5.77
C ASP A 138 -2.36 0.98 4.30
N ALA A 139 -1.38 1.66 3.70
CA ALA A 139 -1.47 2.15 2.33
C ALA A 139 -1.62 1.03 1.29
N LEU A 140 -0.94 -0.09 1.50
CA LEU A 140 -0.93 -1.23 0.59
C LEU A 140 -1.98 -2.27 0.97
N LYS A 141 -2.68 -2.79 -0.05
CA LYS A 141 -3.53 -3.96 0.13
C LYS A 141 -2.66 -5.18 0.43
N LYS A 142 -3.27 -6.23 0.99
CA LYS A 142 -2.57 -7.48 1.36
C LYS A 142 -1.77 -8.09 0.19
N LYS A 143 -2.32 -8.06 -1.03
CA LYS A 143 -1.66 -8.59 -2.25
C LYS A 143 -0.43 -7.76 -2.62
N ASP A 144 -0.58 -6.44 -2.67
CA ASP A 144 0.50 -5.50 -3.00
C ASP A 144 1.66 -5.60 -2.00
N LEU A 145 1.32 -5.76 -0.73
CA LEU A 145 2.28 -5.97 0.34
C LEU A 145 3.05 -7.30 0.19
N GLN A 146 2.43 -8.36 -0.34
CA GLN A 146 3.12 -9.63 -0.62
C GLN A 146 4.16 -9.48 -1.72
N VAL A 147 3.82 -8.77 -2.81
CA VAL A 147 4.77 -8.45 -3.88
C VAL A 147 5.92 -7.63 -3.32
N PHE A 148 5.62 -6.58 -2.55
CA PHE A 148 6.66 -5.77 -1.91
C PHE A 148 7.62 -6.62 -1.05
N TYR A 149 7.09 -7.51 -0.22
CA TYR A 149 7.91 -8.42 0.59
C TYR A 149 8.83 -9.30 -0.24
N PHE A 150 8.32 -9.86 -1.34
CA PHE A 150 9.13 -10.66 -2.26
C PHE A 150 10.31 -9.86 -2.80
N TYR A 151 10.09 -8.61 -3.22
CA TYR A 151 11.15 -7.76 -3.77
C TYR A 151 12.21 -7.40 -2.73
N ILE A 152 11.81 -7.00 -1.52
CA ILE A 152 12.78 -6.65 -0.47
C ILE A 152 13.53 -7.87 0.05
N SER A 153 12.97 -9.09 -0.06
CA SER A 153 13.61 -10.34 0.37
C SER A 153 14.51 -10.97 -0.69
N ARG A 154 14.60 -10.41 -1.91
CA ARG A 154 15.48 -10.95 -2.94
C ARG A 154 16.93 -11.04 -2.43
N ASN A 155 17.65 -12.06 -2.86
CA ASN A 155 19.05 -12.29 -2.48
C ASN A 155 19.27 -12.55 -0.98
N MET A 156 18.22 -12.86 -0.22
CA MET A 156 18.30 -13.30 1.18
C MET A 156 17.39 -14.52 1.41
N PRO A 157 17.61 -15.64 0.70
CA PRO A 157 16.75 -16.82 0.80
C PRO A 157 16.73 -17.45 2.20
N ASP A 158 17.80 -17.28 2.97
CA ASP A 158 17.96 -17.84 4.32
C ASP A 158 17.23 -17.04 5.39
N ARG A 159 16.65 -15.89 5.04
CA ARG A 159 15.90 -15.03 5.97
C ARG A 159 14.41 -15.10 5.65
N ALA A 160 13.60 -15.25 6.69
CA ALA A 160 12.15 -15.20 6.53
C ALA A 160 11.71 -13.79 6.04
N PRO A 161 10.89 -13.66 4.97
CA PRO A 161 10.48 -12.36 4.43
C PRO A 161 9.84 -11.40 5.44
N ARG A 162 9.07 -11.92 6.40
CA ARG A 162 8.50 -11.11 7.51
C ARG A 162 9.59 -10.48 8.38
N SER A 163 10.67 -11.23 8.66
CA SER A 163 11.80 -10.75 9.44
C SER A 163 12.54 -9.63 8.69
N ILE A 164 12.74 -9.83 7.39
CA ILE A 164 13.30 -8.82 6.49
C ILE A 164 12.44 -7.55 6.48
N TYR A 165 11.11 -7.68 6.36
CA TYR A 165 10.23 -6.52 6.43
C TYR A 165 10.30 -5.80 7.78
N THR A 166 10.34 -6.56 8.87
CA THR A 166 10.48 -5.97 10.22
C THR A 166 11.79 -5.18 10.34
N LYS A 167 12.87 -5.72 9.76
CA LYS A 167 14.16 -5.02 9.70
C LYS A 167 14.11 -3.81 8.76
N PHE A 168 13.45 -3.91 7.61
CA PHE A 168 13.17 -2.80 6.69
C PHE A 168 12.48 -1.65 7.43
N VAL A 169 11.40 -1.94 8.15
CA VAL A 169 10.68 -0.93 8.95
C VAL A 169 11.64 -0.26 9.93
N LYS A 170 12.48 -1.00 10.65
CA LYS A 170 13.48 -0.42 11.57
C LYS A 170 14.52 0.46 10.87
N ILE A 171 15.03 0.05 9.70
CA ILE A 171 16.02 0.82 8.92
C ILE A 171 15.42 2.16 8.47
N PHE A 172 14.16 2.13 8.03
CA PHE A 172 13.52 3.27 7.39
C PHE A 172 12.58 4.06 8.31
N TYR A 173 12.39 3.63 9.56
CA TYR A 173 11.49 4.29 10.52
C TYR A 173 11.81 5.78 10.68
N ALA A 174 13.11 6.12 10.72
CA ALA A 174 13.58 7.50 10.88
C ALA A 174 13.35 8.38 9.63
N TYR A 175 13.06 7.78 8.47
CA TYR A 175 12.81 8.51 7.21
C TYR A 175 11.33 8.85 7.01
N ARG A 176 10.50 8.60 8.02
CA ARG A 176 9.08 8.96 8.00
C ARG A 176 8.95 10.49 7.93
N THR A 177 8.40 11.00 6.83
CA THR A 177 8.17 12.45 6.66
C THR A 177 6.69 12.78 6.85
N GLY A 178 6.37 13.78 7.67
CA GLY A 178 4.99 14.21 7.96
C GLY A 178 4.47 13.69 9.31
N PRO A 179 3.38 14.29 9.84
CA PRO A 179 2.81 13.91 11.14
C PRO A 179 2.37 12.45 11.22
#